data_AF-A0A8J7VVH6-F1
#
_entry.id   AF-A0A8J7VVH6-F1
#
_cell.length_a   1.000
_cell.length_b   1.000
_cell.length_c   1.000
_cell.angle_alpha   90.00
_cell.angle_beta   90.00
_cell.angle_gamma   90.00
#
_symmetry.space_group_name_H-M   'P 1'
#
loop_
_entity.id
_entity.type
_entity.pdbx_description
1 polymer ?
#
loop_
_entity_poly.entity_id
_entity_poly.type
_entity_poly.pdbx_seq_one_letter_code
_entity_poly.pdbx_strand_id
1 'polypeptide(L)'
;VMGGAVNGRGNTSVPSEFNLMFDPEAAHVVFEAFERFDLADWEATLAHALPHEALDAWLAADTPRARFYAAISRQSREGSKQRGRRDWASADPLAMAMALEPEGVLEAERHAVAMELTGAHTRGATVVDWLDRSGAPARARILLRYDRARFHERLRRALGA
;
A
#
# COMPACT_ATOMS: atom_id res chain seq x y z
N VAL A 1 -0.69 5.53 6.57
CA VAL A 1 -1.30 5.96 5.29
C VAL A 1 -1.07 4.87 4.26
N MET A 2 -2.12 4.42 3.58
CA MET A 2 -1.97 3.67 2.33
C MET A 2 -2.08 4.65 1.18
N GLY A 3 -0.99 4.83 0.43
CA GLY A 3 -1.02 5.64 -0.77
C GLY A 3 0.36 6.04 -1.24
N GLY A 4 0.41 6.61 -2.44
CA GLY A 4 1.63 7.09 -3.07
C GLY A 4 2.37 6.02 -3.86
N ALA A 5 3.34 6.48 -4.64
CA ALA A 5 4.26 5.64 -5.42
C ALA A 5 5.66 6.27 -5.29
N VAL A 6 6.43 5.78 -4.31
CA VAL A 6 7.61 6.49 -3.80
C VAL A 6 8.81 6.47 -4.76
N ASN A 7 8.78 5.63 -5.80
CA ASN A 7 9.72 5.62 -6.92
C ASN A 7 9.02 5.95 -8.26
N GLY A 8 7.84 6.55 -8.21
CA GLY A 8 7.11 7.00 -9.39
C GLY A 8 6.50 5.88 -10.22
N ARG A 9 6.20 4.72 -9.63
CA ARG A 9 5.48 3.62 -10.31
C ARG A 9 4.00 3.61 -9.92
N GLY A 10 3.27 4.62 -10.38
CA GLY A 10 1.86 4.84 -10.06
C GLY A 10 0.90 3.80 -10.65
N ASN A 11 -0.37 3.87 -10.23
CA ASN A 11 -1.47 3.06 -10.75
C ASN A 11 -2.62 3.88 -11.37
N THR A 12 -2.57 5.21 -11.27
CA THR A 12 -3.58 6.13 -11.80
C THR A 12 -3.01 7.00 -12.91
N SER A 13 -1.84 7.61 -12.66
CA SER A 13 -0.98 8.17 -13.70
C SER A 13 0.40 7.52 -13.60
N VAL A 14 1.32 7.87 -14.52
CA VAL A 14 2.67 7.28 -14.51
C VAL A 14 3.33 7.40 -13.13
N PRO A 15 3.40 8.58 -12.48
CA PRO A 15 4.02 8.69 -11.17
C PRO A 15 3.07 8.63 -9.97
N SER A 16 1.75 8.54 -10.18
CA SER A 16 0.78 8.77 -9.09
C SER A 16 -0.10 7.57 -8.80
N GLU A 17 -0.22 7.30 -7.51
CA GLU A 17 -1.14 6.32 -6.93
C GLU A 17 -2.51 6.97 -6.68
N PHE A 18 -3.57 6.17 -6.81
CA PHE A 18 -4.97 6.58 -6.76
C PHE A 18 -5.33 7.46 -5.55
N ASN A 19 -5.10 7.00 -4.32
CA ASN A 19 -5.55 7.72 -3.12
C ASN A 19 -4.94 9.13 -3.04
N LEU A 20 -3.64 9.26 -3.29
CA LEU A 20 -2.97 10.57 -3.21
C LEU A 20 -3.20 11.43 -4.46
N MET A 21 -3.39 10.83 -5.63
CA MET A 21 -3.77 11.54 -6.87
C MET A 21 -5.20 12.10 -6.80
N PHE A 22 -6.09 11.40 -6.09
CA PHE A 22 -7.50 11.77 -6.01
C PHE A 22 -7.69 13.15 -5.35
N ASP A 23 -6.93 13.42 -4.29
CA ASP A 23 -6.90 14.72 -3.61
C ASP A 23 -5.47 15.02 -3.09
N PRO A 24 -4.58 15.51 -3.95
CA PRO A 24 -3.18 15.74 -3.58
C PRO A 24 -3.03 16.94 -2.64
N GLU A 25 -3.95 17.91 -2.67
CA GLU A 25 -4.01 19.01 -1.70
C GLU A 25 -4.31 18.49 -0.29
N ALA A 26 -5.30 17.60 -0.13
CA ALA A 26 -5.58 16.99 1.17
C ALA A 26 -4.39 16.13 1.65
N ALA A 27 -3.77 15.36 0.75
CA ALA A 27 -2.56 14.60 1.07
C ALA A 27 -1.41 15.51 1.53
N HIS A 28 -1.19 16.66 0.88
CA HIS A 28 -0.20 17.66 1.28
C HIS A 28 -0.47 18.17 2.70
N VAL A 29 -1.72 18.56 3.00
CA VAL A 29 -2.11 19.02 4.34
C VAL A 29 -1.83 17.94 5.39
N VAL A 30 -2.19 16.68 5.12
CA VAL A 30 -1.92 15.56 6.04
C VAL A 30 -0.41 15.35 6.23
N PHE A 31 0.39 15.35 5.16
CA PHE A 31 1.82 15.07 5.26
C PHE A 31 2.58 16.17 6.02
N GLU A 32 2.11 17.42 5.96
CA GLU A 32 2.68 18.55 6.72
C GLU A 32 2.18 18.61 8.17
N ALA A 33 0.95 18.17 8.45
CA ALA A 33 0.32 18.32 9.76
C ALA A 33 0.90 17.40 10.85
N PHE A 34 1.44 16.23 10.47
CA PHE A 34 1.97 15.26 11.44
C PHE A 34 3.50 15.32 11.53
N GLU A 35 4.04 15.29 12.74
CA GLU A 35 5.49 15.20 12.97
C GLU A 35 6.06 13.86 12.44
N ARG A 36 5.23 12.82 12.48
CA ARG A 36 5.57 11.49 12.00
C ARG A 36 4.34 10.75 11.48
N PHE A 37 4.48 10.04 10.37
CA PHE A 37 3.49 9.07 9.91
C PHE A 37 4.15 7.86 9.23
N ASP A 38 3.42 6.75 9.19
CA ASP A 38 3.81 5.55 8.47
C ASP A 38 3.18 5.54 7.07
N LEU A 39 3.96 5.20 6.05
CA LEU A 39 3.54 5.17 4.65
C LEU A 39 3.74 3.77 4.07
N ALA A 40 2.64 3.08 3.75
CA ALA A 40 2.63 1.84 2.99
C ALA A 40 2.15 2.17 1.57
N ASP A 41 3.08 2.31 0.64
CA ASP A 41 2.79 2.82 -0.69
C ASP A 41 2.33 1.70 -1.65
N TRP A 42 1.97 2.09 -2.87
CA TRP A 42 1.55 1.13 -3.90
C TRP A 42 2.68 0.19 -4.32
N GLU A 43 3.93 0.65 -4.34
CA GLU A 43 5.06 -0.18 -4.73
C GLU A 43 5.37 -1.23 -3.67
N ALA A 44 5.32 -0.87 -2.38
CA ALA A 44 5.31 -1.84 -1.29
C ALA A 44 4.14 -2.83 -1.44
N THR A 45 2.94 -2.36 -1.80
CA THR A 45 1.79 -3.26 -2.04
C THR A 45 2.07 -4.27 -3.15
N LEU A 46 2.62 -3.84 -4.28
CA LEU A 46 3.02 -4.73 -5.37
C LEU A 46 4.09 -5.73 -4.90
N ALA A 47 5.07 -5.25 -4.15
CA ALA A 47 6.15 -6.04 -3.58
C ALA A 47 5.69 -7.00 -2.46
N HIS A 48 4.43 -6.95 -2.03
CA HIS A 48 3.82 -7.86 -1.05
C HIS A 48 2.48 -8.44 -1.54
N ALA A 49 2.27 -8.48 -2.87
CA ALA A 49 1.07 -9.04 -3.46
C ALA A 49 0.82 -10.50 -3.01
N LEU A 50 -0.48 -10.82 -2.85
CA LEU A 50 -0.96 -12.09 -2.33
C LEU A 50 -1.08 -13.13 -3.45
N PRO A 51 -0.49 -14.33 -3.33
CA PRO A 51 -0.69 -15.39 -4.31
C PRO A 51 -2.18 -15.76 -4.38
N HIS A 52 -2.74 -15.80 -5.61
CA HIS A 52 -4.15 -16.17 -5.78
C HIS A 52 -4.46 -17.56 -5.22
N GLU A 53 -3.56 -18.52 -5.41
CA GLU A 53 -3.71 -19.90 -4.92
C GLU A 53 -3.89 -19.94 -3.39
N ALA A 54 -3.01 -19.25 -2.66
CA ALA A 54 -3.09 -19.19 -1.21
C ALA A 54 -4.38 -18.50 -0.73
N LEU A 55 -4.75 -17.40 -1.39
CA LEU A 55 -5.96 -16.65 -1.04
C LEU A 55 -7.24 -17.45 -1.34
N ASP A 56 -7.31 -18.12 -2.48
CA ASP A 56 -8.46 -18.98 -2.83
C ASP A 56 -8.61 -20.13 -1.83
N ALA A 57 -7.50 -20.71 -1.35
CA ALA A 57 -7.52 -21.71 -0.28
C ALA A 57 -8.05 -21.15 1.05
N TRP A 58 -7.63 -19.95 1.47
CA TRP A 58 -8.14 -19.33 2.70
C TRP A 58 -9.61 -18.93 2.58
N LEU A 59 -10.05 -18.47 1.39
CA LEU A 59 -11.44 -18.10 1.14
C LEU A 59 -12.40 -19.29 1.07
N ALA A 60 -11.89 -20.51 0.92
CA ALA A 60 -12.68 -21.73 0.97
C ALA A 60 -13.15 -22.09 2.40
N ALA A 61 -12.65 -21.41 3.45
CA ALA A 61 -13.12 -21.63 4.81
C ALA A 61 -14.62 -21.31 4.97
N ASP A 62 -15.35 -22.17 5.67
CA ASP A 62 -16.78 -22.00 5.92
C ASP A 62 -17.06 -21.01 7.06
N THR A 63 -16.70 -19.74 6.83
CA THR A 63 -16.95 -18.66 7.79
C THR A 63 -17.71 -17.49 7.15
N PRO A 64 -18.51 -16.73 7.93
CA PRO A 64 -19.14 -15.51 7.43
C PRO A 64 -18.12 -14.49 6.89
N ARG A 65 -16.94 -14.41 7.52
CA ARG A 65 -15.86 -13.48 7.13
C ARG A 65 -15.25 -13.85 5.78
N ALA A 66 -14.95 -15.14 5.56
CA ALA A 66 -14.44 -15.64 4.30
C ALA A 66 -15.44 -15.43 3.15
N ARG A 67 -16.72 -15.77 3.36
CA ARG A 67 -17.79 -15.53 2.37
C ARG A 67 -17.95 -14.05 2.01
N PHE A 68 -17.97 -13.19 3.02
CA PHE A 68 -18.09 -11.75 2.81
C PHE A 68 -16.89 -11.20 2.03
N TYR A 69 -15.66 -11.52 2.46
CA TYR A 69 -14.46 -11.03 1.79
C TYR A 69 -14.33 -11.56 0.37
N ALA A 70 -14.70 -12.83 0.14
CA ALA A 70 -14.73 -13.44 -1.18
C ALA A 70 -15.66 -12.70 -2.14
N ALA A 71 -16.82 -12.25 -1.65
CA ALA A 71 -17.79 -11.48 -2.42
C ALA A 71 -17.28 -10.08 -2.77
N ILE A 72 -16.82 -9.30 -1.79
CA ILE A 72 -16.43 -7.90 -2.02
C ILE A 72 -15.13 -7.75 -2.83
N SER A 73 -14.20 -8.70 -2.73
CA SER A 73 -12.94 -8.65 -3.49
C SER A 73 -13.00 -9.41 -4.82
N ARG A 74 -14.15 -10.02 -5.18
CA ARG A 74 -14.29 -10.84 -6.39
C ARG A 74 -13.85 -10.09 -7.65
N GLN A 75 -14.39 -8.89 -7.87
CA GLN A 75 -14.13 -8.11 -9.08
C GLN A 75 -12.63 -7.80 -9.26
N SER A 76 -11.97 -7.34 -8.20
CA SER A 76 -10.54 -7.01 -8.24
C SER A 76 -9.66 -8.25 -8.41
N ARG A 77 -10.00 -9.37 -7.75
CA ARG A 77 -9.26 -10.63 -7.88
C ARG A 77 -9.38 -11.20 -9.28
N GLU A 78 -10.59 -11.35 -9.80
CA GLU A 78 -10.84 -11.88 -11.14
C GLU A 78 -10.26 -10.99 -12.23
N GLY A 79 -10.37 -9.67 -12.09
CA GLY A 79 -9.70 -8.73 -13.00
C GLY A 79 -8.17 -8.88 -12.98
N SER A 80 -7.57 -9.21 -11.83
CA SER A 80 -6.13 -9.51 -11.75
C SER A 80 -5.78 -10.81 -12.51
N LYS A 81 -6.56 -11.88 -12.32
CA LYS A 81 -6.39 -13.17 -13.01
C LYS A 81 -6.54 -13.03 -14.53
N GLN A 82 -7.54 -12.28 -14.99
CA GLN A 82 -7.78 -12.02 -16.43
C GLN A 82 -6.61 -11.28 -17.10
N ARG A 83 -5.87 -10.46 -16.34
CA ARG A 83 -4.63 -9.82 -16.82
C ARG A 83 -3.40 -10.73 -16.73
N GLY A 84 -3.59 -12.03 -16.45
CA GLY A 84 -2.51 -13.02 -16.36
C GLY A 84 -1.63 -12.89 -15.11
N ARG A 85 -2.08 -12.16 -14.07
CA ARG A 85 -1.28 -11.96 -12.85
C ARG A 85 -1.45 -13.15 -11.92
N ARG A 86 -0.33 -13.75 -11.50
CA ARG A 86 -0.29 -14.83 -10.50
C ARG A 86 -0.70 -14.36 -9.10
N ASP A 87 -0.40 -13.11 -8.80
CA ASP A 87 -0.61 -12.51 -7.49
C ASP A 87 -1.63 -11.36 -7.58
N TRP A 88 -2.28 -11.06 -6.46
CA TRP A 88 -3.24 -9.97 -6.30
C TRP A 88 -2.72 -8.93 -5.31
N ALA A 89 -2.57 -7.71 -5.79
CA ALA A 89 -2.22 -6.56 -4.97
C ALA A 89 -3.47 -6.06 -4.23
N SER A 90 -3.52 -6.26 -2.92
CA SER A 90 -4.52 -5.68 -2.03
C SER A 90 -3.84 -4.66 -1.14
N ALA A 91 -4.11 -3.38 -1.38
CA ALA A 91 -3.34 -2.28 -0.82
C ALA A 91 -3.58 -2.07 0.67
N ASP A 92 -4.83 -1.80 1.05
CA ASP A 92 -5.17 -1.44 2.42
C ASP A 92 -4.79 -2.51 3.46
N PRO A 93 -4.89 -3.84 3.18
CA PRO A 93 -4.48 -4.84 4.14
C PRO A 93 -3.00 -4.78 4.53
N LEU A 94 -2.09 -4.36 3.64
CA LEU A 94 -0.67 -4.21 3.99
C LEU A 94 -0.47 -3.06 4.99
N ALA A 95 -1.13 -1.92 4.76
CA ALA A 95 -1.11 -0.81 5.69
C ALA A 95 -1.70 -1.19 7.06
N MET A 96 -2.77 -1.98 7.07
CA MET A 96 -3.36 -2.50 8.31
C MET A 96 -2.43 -3.50 9.01
N ALA A 97 -1.71 -4.35 8.26
CA ALA A 97 -0.73 -5.26 8.83
C ALA A 97 0.39 -4.48 9.54
N MET A 98 0.95 -3.47 8.87
CA MET A 98 1.95 -2.57 9.44
C MET A 98 1.46 -1.85 10.70
N ALA A 99 0.22 -1.34 10.70
CA ALA A 99 -0.33 -0.58 11.82
C ALA A 99 -0.59 -1.45 13.05
N LEU A 100 -1.14 -2.64 12.85
CA LEU A 100 -1.58 -3.50 13.94
C LEU A 100 -0.51 -4.52 14.38
N GLU A 101 0.53 -4.76 13.57
CA GLU A 101 1.67 -5.66 13.86
C GLU A 101 3.00 -5.00 13.40
N PRO A 102 3.42 -3.90 14.03
CA PRO A 102 4.60 -3.14 13.63
C PRO A 102 5.90 -3.96 13.63
N GLU A 103 5.97 -5.03 14.42
CA GLU A 103 7.09 -5.98 14.47
C GLU A 103 7.26 -6.80 13.18
N GLY A 104 6.26 -6.82 12.29
CA GLY A 104 6.39 -7.42 10.97
C GLY A 104 7.15 -6.55 9.97
N VAL A 105 7.45 -5.29 10.30
CA VAL A 105 8.28 -4.41 9.45
C VAL A 105 9.72 -4.88 9.51
N LEU A 106 10.23 -5.43 8.40
CA LEU A 106 11.61 -5.88 8.28
C LEU A 106 12.54 -4.75 7.82
N GLU A 107 11.99 -3.78 7.08
CA GLU A 107 12.75 -2.67 6.50
C GLU A 107 11.84 -1.48 6.26
N ALA A 108 12.24 -0.33 6.80
CA ALA A 108 11.59 0.94 6.58
C ALA A 108 12.61 2.07 6.72
N GLU A 109 12.46 3.09 5.89
CA GLU A 109 13.32 4.27 5.89
C GLU A 109 12.52 5.52 6.21
N ARG A 110 13.20 6.58 6.65
CA ARG A 110 12.54 7.82 7.06
C ARG A 110 13.07 8.97 6.21
N HIS A 111 12.18 9.59 5.44
CA HIS A 111 12.54 10.69 4.54
C HIS A 111 11.52 11.82 4.57
N ALA A 112 11.94 12.97 4.04
CA ALA A 112 11.03 14.02 3.66
C ALA A 112 10.23 13.59 2.42
N VAL A 113 8.94 13.86 2.44
CA VAL A 113 8.01 13.53 1.37
C VAL A 113 7.13 14.73 1.09
N ALA A 114 7.07 15.14 -0.18
CA ALA A 114 6.19 16.20 -0.65
C ALA A 114 5.20 15.67 -1.69
N MET A 115 4.04 16.32 -1.77
CA MET A 115 3.09 16.11 -2.85
C MET A 115 3.33 17.11 -3.97
N GLU A 116 3.39 16.65 -5.22
CA GLU A 116 3.39 17.55 -6.38
C GLU A 116 1.96 18.01 -6.69
N LEU A 117 1.73 19.32 -6.63
CA LEU A 117 0.40 19.93 -6.76
C LEU A 117 0.16 20.60 -8.12
N THR A 118 1.16 20.79 -8.96
CA THR A 118 1.07 21.71 -10.11
C THR A 118 1.57 21.11 -11.43
N GLY A 119 2.44 20.11 -11.38
CA GLY A 119 3.10 19.58 -12.57
C GLY A 119 2.14 18.99 -13.61
N ALA A 120 2.35 19.32 -14.89
CA ALA A 120 1.51 18.82 -16.00
C ALA A 120 1.55 17.30 -16.16
N HIS A 121 2.67 16.66 -15.79
CA HIS A 121 2.86 15.21 -15.88
C HIS A 121 2.99 14.53 -14.51
N THR A 122 3.15 15.31 -13.45
CA THR A 122 3.58 14.84 -12.13
C THR A 122 2.63 15.25 -11.01
N ARG A 123 1.56 16.02 -11.28
CA ARG A 123 0.52 16.29 -10.26
C ARG A 123 0.07 14.96 -9.64
N GLY A 124 0.01 14.92 -8.31
CA GLY A 124 -0.32 13.73 -7.51
C GLY A 124 0.87 12.82 -7.19
N ALA A 125 2.07 13.11 -7.71
CA ALA A 125 3.25 12.32 -7.40
C ALA A 125 3.71 12.53 -5.95
N THR A 126 4.20 11.44 -5.36
CA THR A 126 4.86 11.43 -4.06
C THR A 126 6.36 11.64 -4.28
N VAL A 127 6.85 12.86 -4.02
CA VAL A 127 8.25 13.24 -4.22
C VAL A 127 9.02 12.95 -2.93
N VAL A 128 9.87 11.92 -2.97
CA VAL A 128 10.67 11.50 -1.80
C VAL A 128 12.11 11.97 -1.95
N ASP A 129 12.64 12.62 -0.91
CA ASP A 129 14.03 13.04 -0.83
C ASP A 129 14.91 11.90 -0.29
N TRP A 130 15.10 10.86 -1.09
CA TRP A 130 15.86 9.65 -0.71
C TRP A 130 17.32 9.90 -0.30
N LEU A 131 17.89 11.06 -0.64
CA LEU A 131 19.27 11.43 -0.34
C LEU A 131 19.35 12.56 0.70
N ASP A 132 18.23 12.91 1.32
CA ASP A 132 18.10 13.92 2.37
C ASP A 132 18.78 15.27 2.03
N ARG A 133 18.62 15.72 0.78
CA ARG A 133 19.30 16.92 0.24
C ARG A 133 18.57 18.22 0.53
N SER A 134 17.27 18.18 0.76
CA SER A 134 16.41 19.36 0.92
C SER A 134 16.53 20.01 2.31
N GLY A 135 17.01 19.27 3.31
CA GLY A 135 16.95 19.69 4.72
C GLY A 135 15.52 19.72 5.29
N ALA A 136 14.52 19.28 4.54
CA ALA A 136 13.15 19.21 5.01
C ALA A 136 12.98 18.14 6.11
N PRO A 137 12.01 18.28 7.03
CA PRO A 137 11.80 17.31 8.09
C PRO A 137 11.43 15.92 7.55
N ALA A 138 12.14 14.90 8.03
CA ALA A 138 11.89 13.51 7.64
C ALA A 138 10.68 12.92 8.40
N ARG A 139 9.47 13.28 7.95
CA ARG A 139 8.19 12.93 8.60
C ARG A 139 7.70 11.52 8.27
N ALA A 140 7.94 11.06 7.05
CA ALA A 140 7.40 9.80 6.56
C ALA A 140 8.32 8.63 6.91
N ARG A 141 7.81 7.62 7.62
CA ARG A 141 8.45 6.30 7.70
C ARG A 141 7.86 5.42 6.61
N ILE A 142 8.62 5.24 5.54
CA ILE A 142 8.23 4.54 4.30
C ILE A 142 8.52 3.05 4.47
N LEU A 143 7.50 2.22 4.29
CA LEU A 143 7.63 0.76 4.32
C LEU A 143 8.33 0.28 3.05
N LEU A 144 9.47 -0.41 3.19
CA LEU A 144 10.16 -1.06 2.09
C LEU A 144 9.91 -2.56 2.07
N ARG A 145 9.95 -3.19 3.23
CA ARG A 145 9.77 -4.65 3.36
C ARG A 145 9.02 -5.02 4.64
N TYR A 146 8.01 -5.85 4.47
CA TYR A 146 7.22 -6.45 5.53
C TYR A 146 7.35 -7.99 5.46
N ASP A 147 7.27 -8.66 6.61
CA ASP A 147 7.28 -10.11 6.68
C ASP A 147 6.03 -10.68 5.99
N ARG A 148 6.23 -11.26 4.79
CA ARG A 148 5.18 -11.85 3.98
C ARG A 148 4.50 -13.02 4.68
N ALA A 149 5.24 -13.87 5.40
CA ALA A 149 4.64 -15.01 6.09
C ALA A 149 3.71 -14.53 7.20
N ARG A 150 4.14 -13.51 7.94
CA ARG A 150 3.33 -12.87 8.97
C ARG A 150 2.09 -12.19 8.40
N PHE A 151 2.24 -11.47 7.29
CA PHE A 151 1.13 -10.84 6.58
C PHE A 151 0.08 -11.86 6.11
N HIS A 152 0.54 -12.95 5.48
CA HIS A 152 -0.32 -14.03 5.00
C HIS A 152 -1.06 -14.72 6.16
N GLU A 153 -0.34 -15.05 7.24
CA GLU A 153 -0.93 -15.68 8.42
C GLU A 153 -1.98 -14.79 9.07
N ARG A 154 -1.74 -13.48 9.14
CA ARG A 154 -2.71 -12.52 9.66
C ARG A 154 -3.99 -12.50 8.82
N LEU A 155 -3.86 -12.45 7.49
CA LEU A 155 -5.01 -12.49 6.59
C LEU A 155 -5.78 -13.80 6.72
N ARG A 156 -5.07 -14.94 6.76
CA ARG A 156 -5.68 -16.26 6.99
C ARG A 156 -6.51 -16.28 8.28
N ARG A 157 -5.93 -15.82 9.41
CA ARG A 157 -6.62 -15.71 10.70
C ARG A 157 -7.83 -14.76 10.64
N ALA A 158 -7.71 -13.63 9.94
CA ALA A 158 -8.80 -12.66 9.80
C ALA A 158 -10.01 -13.25 9.04
N LEU A 159 -9.74 -14.12 8.05
CA LEU A 159 -10.76 -14.88 7.32
C LEU A 159 -11.33 -16.06 8.14
N GLY A 160 -10.68 -16.43 9.26
CA GLY A 160 -11.05 -17.57 10.08
C GLY A 160 -10.69 -18.93 9.47
N ALA A 161 -9.71 -18.92 8.56
CA ALA A 161 -9.12 -20.11 7.95
C ALA A 161 -7.91 -20.61 8.74
#